data_AF-A0A433P8R1-F1
#
_entry.id   AF-A0A433P8R1-F1
#
_cell.length_a   1.000
_cell.length_b   1.000
_cell.length_c   1.000
_cell.angle_alpha   90.00
_cell.angle_beta   90.00
_cell.angle_gamma   90.00
#
_symmetry.space_group_name_H-M   'P 1'
#
loop_
_entity.id
_entity.type
_entity.pdbx_description
1 polymer ?
#
loop_
_entity_poly.entity_id
_entity_poly.type
_entity_poly.pdbx_seq_one_letter_code
_entity_poly.pdbx_strand_id
1 'polypeptide(L)'
;MAFVKAAWITLLTHTNYTVGVQVLARSLQNVQSQYPLVVLYTPDTIPESVVDLLRRSGCITRPTQYIVPEGKIEYMWDYYPDTWTKLRVWELDEYDRVVLLDADMLVKDNMDELMTMTLQEGWIAACHACTCNSMKVKQYPADW
;
A
#
# COMPACT_ATOMS: atom_id res chain seq x y z
N MET A 1 13.18 -19.25 -17.20
CA MET A 1 13.41 -18.26 -16.13
C MET A 1 12.40 -18.53 -15.04
N ALA A 2 12.83 -18.69 -13.79
CA ALA A 2 11.88 -18.75 -12.69
C ALA A 2 11.17 -17.40 -12.60
N PHE A 3 9.84 -17.41 -12.59
CA PHE A 3 9.06 -16.19 -12.40
C PHE A 3 9.32 -15.68 -10.97
N VAL A 4 9.74 -14.42 -10.84
CA VAL A 4 9.82 -13.75 -9.53
C VAL A 4 8.42 -13.71 -8.97
N LYS A 5 8.21 -14.29 -7.78
CA LYS A 5 6.90 -14.27 -7.12
C LYS A 5 6.75 -12.91 -6.44
N ALA A 6 6.12 -11.97 -7.13
CA ALA A 6 5.92 -10.61 -6.62
C ALA A 6 4.46 -10.17 -6.61
N ALA A 7 4.17 -9.11 -5.86
CA ALA A 7 2.83 -8.52 -5.79
C ALA A 7 2.85 -7.02 -5.51
N TRP A 8 1.84 -6.34 -6.03
CA TRP A 8 1.44 -5.02 -5.55
C TRP A 8 0.71 -5.18 -4.23
N ILE A 9 1.07 -4.39 -3.22
CA ILE A 9 0.44 -4.44 -1.91
C ILE A 9 -0.22 -3.11 -1.63
N THR A 10 -1.40 -3.13 -1.01
CA THR A 10 -2.00 -1.96 -0.40
C THR A 10 -2.61 -2.32 0.94
N LEU A 11 -2.87 -1.32 1.78
CA LEU A 11 -3.44 -1.49 3.12
C LEU A 11 -4.78 -0.77 3.21
N LEU A 12 -5.79 -1.46 3.76
CA LEU A 12 -7.10 -0.91 4.04
C LEU A 12 -7.44 -1.07 5.53
N THR A 13 -7.30 0.01 6.30
CA THR A 13 -7.69 0.06 7.73
C THR A 13 -9.06 0.68 7.96
N HIS A 14 -9.59 1.45 7.01
CA HIS A 14 -10.90 2.10 7.11
C HIS A 14 -11.69 2.02 5.81
N THR A 15 -13.01 1.93 5.92
CA THR A 15 -13.90 1.75 4.77
C THR A 15 -13.97 2.96 3.83
N ASN A 16 -13.59 4.16 4.29
CA ASN A 16 -13.55 5.37 3.46
C ASN A 16 -12.52 5.29 2.31
N TYR A 17 -11.50 4.43 2.43
CA TYR A 17 -10.52 4.19 1.37
C TYR A 17 -10.92 3.06 0.40
N THR A 18 -12.08 2.40 0.61
CA THR A 18 -12.53 1.27 -0.24
C THR A 18 -12.58 1.66 -1.72
N VAL A 19 -13.13 2.85 -2.02
CA VAL A 19 -13.22 3.35 -3.41
C VAL A 19 -11.82 3.57 -3.99
N GLY A 20 -10.89 4.09 -3.18
CA GLY A 20 -9.49 4.25 -3.57
C GLY A 20 -8.84 2.93 -3.97
N VAL A 21 -9.00 1.88 -3.14
CA VAL A 21 -8.49 0.53 -3.46
C VAL A 21 -9.11 -0.03 -4.75
N GLN A 22 -10.42 0.18 -4.97
CA GLN A 22 -11.06 -0.27 -6.21
C GLN A 22 -10.52 0.48 -7.44
N VAL A 23 -10.27 1.79 -7.32
CA VAL A 23 -9.65 2.61 -8.36
C VAL A 23 -8.22 2.12 -8.63
N LEU A 24 -7.44 1.86 -7.58
CA LEU A 24 -6.08 1.31 -7.68
C LEU A 24 -6.09 -0.04 -8.41
N ALA A 25 -6.93 -0.98 -7.98
CA ALA A 25 -7.09 -2.29 -8.60
C ALA A 25 -7.44 -2.17 -10.09
N ARG A 26 -8.42 -1.31 -10.42
CA ARG A 26 -8.82 -1.08 -11.81
C ARG A 26 -7.70 -0.44 -12.62
N SER A 27 -6.93 0.47 -12.03
CA SER A 27 -5.82 1.15 -12.71
C SER A 27 -4.69 0.18 -13.07
N LEU A 28 -4.32 -0.73 -12.16
CA LEU A 28 -3.35 -1.81 -12.41
C LEU A 28 -3.83 -2.76 -13.51
N GLN A 29 -5.12 -3.10 -13.52
CA GLN A 29 -5.72 -3.92 -14.59
C GLN A 29 -5.71 -3.19 -15.95
N ASN A 30 -6.02 -1.90 -15.97
CA ASN A 30 -6.04 -1.10 -17.20
C ASN A 30 -4.64 -0.99 -17.84
N VAL A 31 -3.59 -0.90 -17.03
CA VAL A 31 -2.20 -0.92 -17.53
C VAL A 31 -1.66 -2.34 -17.72
N GLN A 32 -2.52 -3.36 -17.58
CA GLN A 32 -2.22 -4.76 -17.82
C GLN A 32 -1.05 -5.29 -16.99
N SER A 33 -0.96 -4.87 -15.71
CA SER A 33 -0.01 -5.46 -14.76
C SER A 33 -0.10 -6.98 -14.76
N GLN A 34 1.04 -7.65 -14.83
CA GLN A 34 1.12 -9.12 -14.75
C GLN A 34 1.10 -9.63 -13.30
N TYR A 35 1.26 -8.72 -12.33
CA TYR A 35 1.30 -9.05 -10.90
C TYR A 35 -0.03 -8.73 -10.21
N PRO A 36 -0.44 -9.56 -9.23
CA PRO A 36 -1.69 -9.35 -8.51
C PRO A 36 -1.59 -8.15 -7.55
N LEU A 37 -2.75 -7.57 -7.22
CA LEU A 37 -2.91 -6.66 -6.08
C LEU A 37 -3.37 -7.46 -4.86
N VAL A 38 -2.57 -7.45 -3.81
CA VAL A 38 -2.90 -7.97 -2.49
C VAL A 38 -3.30 -6.82 -1.58
N VAL A 39 -4.51 -6.89 -1.03
CA VAL A 39 -5.03 -5.92 -0.07
C VAL A 39 -4.89 -6.51 1.33
N LEU A 40 -4.00 -5.94 2.13
CA LEU A 40 -3.97 -6.17 3.56
C LEU A 40 -5.14 -5.40 4.18
N TYR A 41 -5.90 -6.04 5.06
CA TYR A 41 -7.02 -5.37 5.72
C TYR A 41 -7.13 -5.77 7.18
N THR A 42 -7.65 -4.87 8.02
CA THR A 42 -7.91 -5.14 9.43
C THR A 42 -9.34 -5.64 9.63
N PRO A 43 -9.56 -6.91 10.03
CA PRO A 43 -10.91 -7.48 10.15
C PRO A 43 -11.81 -6.74 11.14
N ASP A 44 -11.25 -6.09 12.16
CA ASP A 44 -12.00 -5.37 13.18
C ASP A 44 -12.70 -4.11 12.65
N THR A 45 -12.20 -3.54 11.56
CA THR A 45 -12.70 -2.28 10.99
C THR A 45 -13.25 -2.44 9.58
N ILE A 46 -12.89 -3.51 8.87
CA ILE A 46 -13.32 -3.78 7.51
C ILE A 46 -14.35 -4.92 7.50
N PRO A 47 -15.62 -4.64 7.17
CA PRO A 47 -16.65 -5.67 7.14
C PRO A 47 -16.46 -6.61 5.94
N GLU A 48 -16.91 -7.86 6.09
CA GLU A 48 -16.77 -8.89 5.04
C GLU A 48 -17.40 -8.48 3.71
N SER A 49 -18.46 -7.66 3.72
CA SER A 49 -19.07 -7.13 2.51
C SER A 49 -18.12 -6.26 1.68
N VAL A 50 -17.21 -5.52 2.33
CA VAL A 50 -16.14 -4.77 1.67
C VAL A 50 -15.07 -5.72 1.16
N VAL A 51 -14.69 -6.73 1.94
CA VAL A 51 -13.70 -7.73 1.52
C VAL A 51 -14.19 -8.47 0.26
N ASP A 52 -15.45 -8.89 0.23
CA ASP A 52 -16.08 -9.52 -0.93
C ASP A 52 -16.11 -8.59 -2.16
N LEU A 53 -16.38 -7.31 -1.95
CA LEU A 53 -16.33 -6.31 -3.02
C LEU A 53 -14.92 -6.20 -3.63
N LEU A 54 -13.88 -6.24 -2.80
CA LEU A 54 -12.49 -6.19 -3.25
C LEU A 54 -12.10 -7.46 -4.02
N ARG A 55 -12.52 -8.64 -3.55
CA ARG A 55 -12.32 -9.92 -4.27
C ARG A 55 -12.99 -9.89 -5.65
N ARG A 56 -14.22 -9.39 -5.73
CA ARG A 56 -14.94 -9.21 -7.02
C ARG A 56 -14.26 -8.20 -7.94
N SER A 57 -13.52 -7.25 -7.35
CA SER A 57 -12.71 -6.28 -8.09
C SER A 57 -11.37 -6.87 -8.58
N GLY A 58 -11.12 -8.16 -8.34
CA GLY A 58 -9.92 -8.88 -8.77
C GLY A 58 -8.74 -8.77 -7.80
N CYS A 59 -8.97 -8.33 -6.56
CA CYS A 59 -7.94 -8.27 -5.53
C CYS A 59 -7.79 -9.61 -4.80
N ILE A 60 -6.57 -9.95 -4.40
CA ILE A 60 -6.32 -10.93 -3.34
C ILE A 60 -6.47 -10.20 -2.01
N THR A 61 -7.21 -10.76 -1.05
CA THR A 61 -7.42 -10.13 0.26
C THR A 61 -6.73 -10.93 1.35
N ARG A 62 -5.93 -10.29 2.20
CA ARG A 62 -5.23 -10.93 3.32
C ARG A 62 -5.56 -10.20 4.63
N PRO A 63 -6.21 -10.86 5.60
CA PRO A 63 -6.44 -10.25 6.91
C PRO A 63 -5.10 -10.02 7.61
N THR A 64 -4.98 -8.90 8.32
CA THR A 64 -3.82 -8.56 9.14
C THR A 64 -4.25 -7.95 10.45
N GLN A 65 -3.37 -8.04 11.46
CA GLN A 65 -3.58 -7.39 12.75
C GLN A 65 -3.10 -5.94 12.70
N TYR A 66 -3.89 -5.05 13.27
CA TYR A 66 -3.49 -3.66 13.48
C TYR A 66 -2.22 -3.60 14.34
N ILE A 67 -1.28 -2.72 13.99
CA ILE A 67 -0.05 -2.52 14.78
C ILE A 67 -0.26 -1.32 15.70
N VAL A 68 -0.18 -1.58 17.01
CA VAL A 68 -0.07 -0.54 18.03
C VAL A 68 1.36 -0.59 18.58
N PRO A 69 2.21 0.42 18.29
CA PRO A 69 3.55 0.48 18.88
C PRO A 69 3.49 0.63 20.40
N GLU A 70 4.50 0.08 21.08
CA GLU A 70 4.65 0.26 22.52
C GLU A 70 5.12 1.67 22.88
N GLY A 71 4.63 2.19 24.01
CA GLY A 71 5.01 3.50 24.53
C GLY A 71 4.11 4.66 24.08
N LYS A 72 4.39 5.86 24.61
CA LYS A 72 3.66 7.07 24.24
C LYS A 72 4.27 7.66 22.97
N ILE A 73 3.49 7.70 21.90
CA ILE A 73 3.87 8.36 20.65
C ILE A 73 2.93 9.54 20.43
N GLU A 74 3.51 10.71 20.12
CA GLU A 74 2.78 11.91 19.74
C GLU A 74 2.75 11.99 18.22
N TYR A 75 1.54 11.90 17.65
CA TYR A 75 1.35 11.93 16.21
C TYR A 75 1.04 13.34 15.74
N MET A 76 1.58 13.70 14.57
CA MET A 76 1.30 14.97 13.91
C MET A 76 -0.14 15.05 13.40
N TRP A 77 -0.72 13.92 12.99
CA TRP A 77 -2.11 13.79 12.54
C TRP A 77 -2.78 12.53 13.09
N ASP A 78 -4.08 12.59 13.32
CA ASP A 78 -4.85 11.52 13.99
C ASP A 78 -4.92 10.21 13.18
N TYR A 79 -4.65 10.25 11.88
CA TYR A 79 -4.64 9.07 11.01
C TYR A 79 -3.25 8.41 10.90
N TYR A 80 -2.20 9.05 11.41
CA TYR A 80 -0.84 8.47 11.38
C TYR A 80 -0.65 7.17 12.17
N PRO A 81 -1.37 6.89 13.27
CA PRO A 81 -1.28 5.60 13.95
C PRO A 81 -1.44 4.41 12.99
N ASP A 82 -2.30 4.53 11.97
CA ASP A 82 -2.55 3.46 11.00
C ASP A 82 -1.32 3.13 10.15
N THR A 83 -0.40 4.08 10.00
CA THR A 83 0.83 3.91 9.20
C THR A 83 1.69 2.77 9.71
N TRP A 84 1.66 2.50 11.02
CA TRP A 84 2.40 1.36 11.59
C TRP A 84 1.96 0.04 10.98
N THR A 85 0.66 -0.12 10.70
CA THR A 85 0.11 -1.34 10.11
C THR A 85 0.63 -1.56 8.68
N LYS A 86 1.15 -0.53 7.99
CA LYS A 86 1.84 -0.71 6.70
C LYS A 86 3.07 -1.61 6.83
N LEU A 87 3.70 -1.68 7.99
CA LEU A 87 4.86 -2.56 8.22
C LEU A 87 4.53 -4.06 8.11
N ARG A 88 3.25 -4.44 8.10
CA ARG A 88 2.81 -5.82 7.85
C ARG A 88 3.23 -6.35 6.47
N VAL A 89 3.61 -5.47 5.53
CA VAL A 89 4.17 -5.90 4.24
C VAL A 89 5.45 -6.75 4.38
N TRP A 90 6.21 -6.60 5.47
CA TRP A 90 7.40 -7.42 5.73
C TRP A 90 7.08 -8.87 6.12
N GLU A 91 5.83 -9.18 6.47
CA GLU A 91 5.38 -10.52 6.84
C GLU A 91 4.89 -11.34 5.63
N LEU A 92 5.02 -10.78 4.43
CA LEU A 92 4.61 -11.42 3.17
C LEU A 92 5.75 -12.29 2.63
N ASP A 93 6.20 -13.24 3.45
CA ASP A 93 7.33 -14.14 3.20
C ASP A 93 7.11 -15.11 2.03
N GLU A 94 5.87 -15.23 1.54
CA GLU A 94 5.56 -16.01 0.37
C GLU A 94 5.95 -15.32 -0.95
N TYR A 95 6.37 -14.05 -0.92
CA TYR A 95 6.80 -13.29 -2.09
C TYR A 95 8.30 -12.99 -2.04
N ASP A 96 8.96 -13.08 -3.21
CA ASP A 96 10.35 -12.67 -3.40
C ASP A 96 10.48 -11.13 -3.38
N ARG A 97 9.40 -10.43 -3.75
CA ARG A 97 9.33 -8.96 -3.76
C ARG A 97 7.91 -8.47 -3.58
N VAL A 98 7.76 -7.38 -2.84
CA VAL A 98 6.51 -6.64 -2.73
C VAL A 98 6.73 -5.18 -3.06
N VAL A 99 5.75 -4.54 -3.69
CA VAL A 99 5.73 -3.09 -3.90
C VAL A 99 4.49 -2.51 -3.25
N LEU A 100 4.68 -1.75 -2.18
CA LEU A 100 3.60 -1.10 -1.45
C LEU A 100 3.15 0.18 -2.16
N LEU A 101 1.85 0.25 -2.46
CA LEU A 101 1.15 1.42 -2.98
C LEU A 101 0.08 1.85 -1.99
N ASP A 102 -0.01 3.14 -1.72
CA ASP A 102 -1.07 3.68 -0.89
C ASP A 102 -2.43 3.57 -1.60
N ALA A 103 -3.49 3.40 -0.82
CA ALA A 103 -4.84 3.20 -1.33
C ALA A 103 -5.41 4.42 -2.09
N ASP A 104 -4.75 5.57 -2.00
CA ASP A 104 -5.08 6.82 -2.69
C ASP A 104 -4.19 7.09 -3.91
N MET A 105 -3.42 6.11 -4.37
CA MET A 105 -2.64 6.20 -5.62
C MET A 105 -3.46 5.76 -6.85
N LEU A 106 -3.12 6.34 -8.01
CA LEU A 106 -3.66 5.98 -9.32
C LEU A 106 -2.52 5.60 -10.27
N VAL A 107 -2.55 4.37 -10.79
CA VAL A 107 -1.55 3.90 -11.77
C VAL A 107 -1.95 4.36 -13.17
N LYS A 108 -1.03 5.03 -13.86
CA LYS A 108 -1.27 5.63 -15.18
C LYS A 108 -0.63 4.87 -16.33
N ASP A 109 0.54 4.29 -16.08
CA ASP A 109 1.31 3.47 -17.00
C ASP A 109 1.77 2.19 -16.29
N ASN A 110 2.09 1.15 -17.07
CA ASN A 110 2.60 -0.09 -16.50
C ASN A 110 3.99 0.18 -15.89
N MET A 111 4.21 -0.32 -14.66
CA MET A 111 5.45 -0.18 -13.91
C MET A 111 5.94 -1.52 -13.34
N ASP A 112 5.65 -2.61 -14.05
CA ASP A 112 6.04 -3.97 -13.66
C ASP A 112 7.57 -4.15 -13.59
N GLU A 113 8.36 -3.25 -14.18
CA GLU A 113 9.82 -3.21 -13.99
C GLU A 113 10.21 -3.08 -12.51
N LEU A 114 9.38 -2.49 -11.65
CA LEU A 114 9.62 -2.42 -10.21
C LEU A 114 9.71 -3.81 -9.56
N MET A 115 9.05 -4.82 -10.14
CA MET A 115 9.08 -6.20 -9.64
C MET A 115 10.38 -6.93 -9.98
N THR A 116 11.14 -6.44 -10.98
CA THR A 116 12.31 -7.13 -11.52
C THR A 116 13.59 -6.29 -11.50
N MET A 117 13.50 -4.98 -11.23
CA MET A 117 14.66 -4.09 -11.13
C MET A 117 15.68 -4.62 -10.12
N THR A 118 16.96 -4.42 -10.39
CA THR A 118 18.01 -4.83 -9.45
C THR A 118 17.97 -3.95 -8.21
N LEU A 119 17.92 -4.60 -7.05
CA LEU A 119 18.01 -3.96 -5.74
C LEU A 119 19.07 -4.73 -4.94
N GLN A 120 19.94 -4.01 -4.23
CA GLN A 120 20.93 -4.66 -3.38
C GLN A 120 20.24 -5.39 -2.23
N GLU A 121 20.84 -6.48 -1.76
CA GLU A 121 20.30 -7.22 -0.62
C GLU A 121 20.16 -6.29 0.60
N GLY A 122 19.00 -6.35 1.26
CA GLY A 122 18.66 -5.51 2.41
C GLY A 122 18.28 -4.06 2.07
N TRP A 123 18.26 -3.65 0.80
CA TRP A 123 17.85 -2.29 0.43
C TRP A 123 16.34 -2.18 0.22
N ILE A 124 15.85 -0.95 0.37
CA ILE A 124 14.47 -0.55 0.07
C ILE A 124 14.55 0.55 -1.00
N ALA A 125 13.72 0.45 -2.04
CA ALA A 125 13.57 1.49 -3.06
C ALA A 125 12.32 2.34 -2.79
N ALA A 126 12.44 3.65 -2.95
CA ALA A 126 11.33 4.60 -2.89
C ALA A 126 11.62 5.81 -3.79
N CYS A 127 10.59 6.54 -4.21
CA CYS A 127 10.76 7.82 -4.89
C CYS A 127 11.09 8.94 -3.89
N HIS A 128 11.67 10.04 -4.39
CA HIS A 128 11.82 11.25 -3.59
C HIS A 128 10.46 11.87 -3.26
N ALA A 129 10.29 12.36 -2.03
CA ALA A 129 9.11 13.11 -1.64
C ALA A 129 9.02 14.44 -2.42
N CYS A 130 7.80 14.90 -2.74
CA CYS A 130 7.60 16.28 -3.22
C CYS A 130 7.82 17.26 -2.06
N THR A 131 8.83 18.09 -2.15
CA THR A 131 9.14 19.16 -1.18
C THR A 131 8.62 20.50 -1.68
N CYS A 132 7.40 20.51 -2.21
CA CYS A 132 6.86 21.61 -3.01
C CYS A 132 5.82 22.49 -2.27
N ASN A 133 5.50 22.16 -1.01
CA ASN A 133 4.48 22.71 -0.08
C ASN A 133 3.53 23.79 -0.61
N SER A 134 2.90 23.56 -1.76
CA SER A 134 2.12 24.57 -2.49
C SER A 134 0.86 24.98 -1.74
N MET A 135 0.36 24.06 -0.90
CA MET A 135 -0.79 24.25 -0.01
C MET A 135 -0.43 24.94 1.31
N LYS A 136 0.85 25.28 1.54
CA LYS A 136 1.35 25.93 2.76
C LYS A 136 0.92 25.20 4.04
N VAL A 137 1.05 23.88 4.04
CA VAL A 137 0.73 23.03 5.19
C VAL A 137 1.68 23.41 6.33
N LYS A 138 1.10 23.91 7.43
CA LYS A 138 1.85 24.45 8.58
C LYS A 138 2.75 23.40 9.23
N GLN A 139 2.37 22.14 9.14
CA GLN A 139 3.08 21.02 9.73
C GLN A 139 4.29 20.54 8.90
N TYR A 140 4.41 20.97 7.63
CA TYR A 140 5.56 20.63 6.81
C TYR A 140 6.78 21.50 7.20
N PRO A 141 8.02 21.04 6.92
CA PRO A 141 9.22 21.85 7.11
C PRO A 141 9.12 23.22 6.43
N ALA A 142 9.73 24.23 7.03
CA ALA A 142 9.65 25.62 6.54
C ALA A 142 10.38 25.83 5.21
N ASP A 143 11.28 24.92 4.86
CA ASP A 143 12.05 24.89 3.62
C ASP A 143 11.42 24.02 2.52
N TRP A 144 10.23 23.46 2.76
CA TRP A 144 9.40 22.79 1.74
C TRP A 144 8.42 23.76 1.06
#